data_AF-A0A3N5UE11-F1
#
_entry.id   AF-A0A3N5UE11-F1
#
_cell.length_a   1.000
_cell.length_b   1.000
_cell.length_c   1.000
_cell.angle_alpha   90.00
_cell.angle_beta   90.00
_cell.angle_gamma   90.00
#
_symmetry.space_group_name_H-M   'P 1'
#
loop_
_entity.id
_entity.type
_entity.pdbx_description
1 polymer ?
#
loop_
_entity_poly.entity_id
_entity_poly.type
_entity_poly.pdbx_seq_one_letter_code
_entity_poly.pdbx_strand_id
1 'polypeptide(L)'
;MTTHTGLASVFNVREHGAAGDGQTLDSRPLQAVIDACALQGGGTIYLPTGQYLTGSLFLRNNITLYLDAGAVILGSENPEDYPVIHSRWEGMYQDTHAPLIGGDHLHNISVTGRGTINGRGSVWWKAKEEKILAYPRPRLISFSNCTNVLIEGITAINSPSWTINPVHCQNVNIRGITIINPADSPNTDGIDPDSCRLVRISDCYISVGDDCIA
;
A
#
# COMPACT_ATOMS: atom_id res chain seq x y z
N MET A 1 -33.24 21.47 2.11
CA MET A 1 -31.88 20.88 2.22
C MET A 1 -31.98 19.44 1.76
N THR A 2 -31.76 19.20 0.47
CA THR A 2 -31.67 17.86 -0.10
C THR A 2 -30.27 17.34 0.21
N THR A 3 -30.17 16.39 1.15
CA THR A 3 -28.97 15.58 1.34
C THR A 3 -28.81 14.69 0.11
N HIS A 4 -27.97 15.11 -0.83
CA HIS A 4 -27.44 14.21 -1.84
C HIS A 4 -26.47 13.24 -1.14
N THR A 5 -26.97 12.08 -0.70
CA THR A 5 -26.11 10.89 -0.62
C THR A 5 -25.79 10.51 -2.06
N GLY A 6 -24.78 11.17 -2.63
CA GLY A 6 -24.25 10.83 -3.94
C GLY A 6 -23.76 9.38 -3.92
N LEU A 7 -24.11 8.62 -4.96
CA LEU A 7 -23.45 7.34 -5.23
C LEU A 7 -21.94 7.60 -5.22
N ALA A 8 -21.18 6.82 -4.44
CA ALA A 8 -19.73 6.95 -4.41
C ALA A 8 -19.20 6.75 -5.84
N SER A 9 -18.50 7.76 -6.37
CA SER A 9 -17.96 7.72 -7.73
C SER A 9 -16.90 6.60 -7.83
N VAL A 10 -17.05 5.74 -8.83
CA VAL A 10 -16.11 4.64 -9.11
C VAL A 10 -15.29 5.01 -10.34
N PHE A 11 -13.97 4.93 -10.23
CA PHE A 11 -13.02 5.23 -11.29
C PHE A 11 -12.28 3.95 -11.67
N ASN A 12 -12.65 3.35 -12.80
CA ASN A 12 -11.99 2.15 -13.30
C ASN A 12 -10.63 2.52 -13.90
N VAL A 13 -9.53 2.01 -13.33
CA VAL A 13 -8.17 2.37 -13.77
C VAL A 13 -7.91 2.12 -15.25
N ARG A 14 -8.61 1.15 -15.87
CA ARG A 14 -8.48 0.83 -17.31
C ARG A 14 -9.02 1.94 -18.21
N GLU A 15 -10.08 2.60 -17.78
CA GLU A 15 -10.67 3.76 -18.48
C GLU A 15 -9.79 5.00 -18.36
N HIS A 16 -8.83 4.97 -17.43
CA HIS A 16 -7.85 6.02 -17.19
C HIS A 16 -6.43 5.65 -17.66
N GLY A 17 -6.31 4.64 -18.53
CA GLY A 17 -5.08 4.33 -19.25
C GLY A 17 -4.14 3.34 -18.56
N ALA A 18 -4.54 2.70 -17.46
CA ALA A 18 -3.78 1.59 -16.91
C ALA A 18 -3.87 0.37 -17.84
N ALA A 19 -2.72 -0.15 -18.27
CA ALA A 19 -2.59 -1.25 -19.20
C ALA A 19 -2.75 -2.62 -18.55
N GLY A 20 -2.47 -2.75 -17.25
CA GLY A 20 -2.73 -3.93 -16.41
C GLY A 20 -2.34 -5.27 -17.03
N ASP A 21 -1.23 -5.28 -17.78
CA ASP A 21 -0.67 -6.40 -18.55
C ASP A 21 0.54 -7.05 -17.84
N GLY A 22 0.93 -6.53 -16.68
CA GLY A 22 2.07 -6.94 -15.87
C GLY A 22 3.44 -6.48 -16.40
N GLN A 23 3.47 -5.69 -17.47
CA GLN A 23 4.69 -5.27 -18.17
C GLN A 23 4.81 -3.76 -18.31
N THR A 24 3.70 -3.09 -18.64
CA THR A 24 3.63 -1.64 -18.76
C THR A 24 3.65 -1.01 -17.37
N LEU A 25 4.51 -0.02 -17.16
CA LEU A 25 4.57 0.72 -15.89
C LEU A 25 3.36 1.65 -15.77
N ASP A 26 2.37 1.21 -15.00
CA ASP A 26 1.08 1.86 -14.76
C ASP A 26 1.13 2.96 -13.69
N SER A 27 2.30 3.28 -13.11
CA SER A 27 2.43 4.27 -12.03
C SER A 27 1.75 5.60 -12.37
N ARG A 28 1.97 6.10 -13.59
CA ARG A 28 1.41 7.39 -14.04
C ARG A 28 -0.11 7.36 -14.17
N PRO A 29 -0.74 6.45 -14.94
CA PRO A 29 -2.20 6.42 -15.04
C PRO A 29 -2.88 6.12 -13.70
N LEU A 30 -2.30 5.25 -12.86
CA LEU A 30 -2.82 4.95 -11.52
C LEU A 30 -2.78 6.17 -10.58
N GLN A 31 -1.65 6.88 -10.53
CA GLN A 31 -1.56 8.10 -9.72
C GLN A 31 -2.50 9.19 -10.23
N ALA A 32 -2.60 9.36 -11.56
CA ALA A 32 -3.46 10.38 -12.16
C ALA A 32 -4.95 10.15 -11.84
N VAL A 33 -5.43 8.91 -11.84
CA VAL A 33 -6.83 8.61 -11.49
C VAL A 33 -7.10 8.76 -9.99
N ILE A 34 -6.14 8.42 -9.13
CA ILE A 34 -6.20 8.71 -7.68
C ILE A 34 -6.38 10.22 -7.47
N ASP A 35 -5.56 11.03 -8.12
CA ASP A 35 -5.60 12.49 -8.01
C ASP A 35 -6.91 13.06 -8.54
N ALA A 36 -7.35 12.61 -9.72
CA ALA A 36 -8.60 13.06 -10.34
C ALA A 36 -9.84 12.71 -9.49
N CYS A 37 -9.86 11.52 -8.87
CA CYS A 37 -10.93 11.11 -7.96
C CYS A 37 -10.98 12.00 -6.71
N ALA A 38 -9.83 12.32 -6.12
CA ALA A 38 -9.75 13.21 -4.97
C ALA A 38 -10.22 14.63 -5.28
N LEU A 39 -9.91 15.16 -6.48
CA LEU A 39 -10.40 16.46 -6.92
C LEU A 39 -11.94 16.51 -7.03
N GLN A 40 -12.60 15.35 -7.17
CA GLN A 40 -14.06 15.23 -7.18
C GLN A 40 -14.66 14.96 -5.79
N GLY A 41 -13.86 15.07 -4.73
CA GLY A 41 -14.30 14.87 -3.35
C GLY A 41 -14.04 13.46 -2.80
N GLY A 42 -13.42 12.58 -3.58
CA GLY A 42 -13.13 11.20 -3.21
C GLY A 42 -14.03 10.19 -3.92
N GLY A 43 -13.82 8.92 -3.61
CA GLY A 43 -14.47 7.81 -4.29
C GLY A 43 -13.64 6.55 -4.28
N THR A 44 -13.98 5.63 -5.19
CA THR A 44 -13.31 4.34 -5.32
C THR A 44 -12.46 4.29 -6.57
N ILE A 45 -11.17 4.03 -6.41
CA ILE A 45 -10.25 3.64 -7.47
C ILE A 45 -10.39 2.13 -7.64
N TYR A 46 -11.03 1.71 -8.73
CA TYR A 46 -11.38 0.33 -9.00
C TYR A 46 -10.35 -0.33 -9.92
N LEU A 47 -9.66 -1.35 -9.41
CA LEU A 47 -8.75 -2.19 -10.17
C LEU A 47 -9.46 -3.51 -10.50
N PRO A 48 -9.92 -3.72 -11.75
CA PRO A 48 -10.45 -5.01 -12.16
C PRO A 48 -9.32 -6.05 -12.29
N THR A 49 -9.66 -7.31 -12.55
CA THR A 49 -8.70 -8.38 -12.85
C THR A 49 -7.60 -7.93 -13.84
N GLY A 50 -6.35 -8.27 -13.55
CA GLY A 50 -5.19 -7.83 -14.30
C GLY A 50 -3.96 -7.68 -13.42
N GLN A 51 -2.81 -7.41 -14.02
CA GLN A 51 -1.54 -7.22 -13.31
C GLN A 51 -1.03 -5.80 -13.57
N TYR A 52 -0.98 -4.97 -12.53
CA TYR A 52 -0.65 -3.55 -12.64
C TYR A 52 0.75 -3.32 -12.08
N LEU A 53 1.74 -3.24 -12.98
CA LEU A 53 3.13 -2.96 -12.61
C LEU A 53 3.26 -1.50 -12.23
N THR A 54 3.72 -1.19 -11.02
CA THR A 54 3.80 0.18 -10.52
C THR A 54 4.95 0.36 -9.53
N GLY A 55 5.48 1.58 -9.51
CA GLY A 55 6.23 2.12 -8.38
C GLY A 55 5.29 2.61 -7.28
N SER A 56 5.78 3.52 -6.44
CA SER A 56 4.99 4.09 -5.35
C SER A 56 3.71 4.79 -5.83
N LEU A 57 2.59 4.46 -5.19
CA LEU A 57 1.32 5.16 -5.31
C LEU A 57 1.01 5.87 -3.99
N PHE A 58 0.69 7.16 -4.09
CA PHE A 58 0.30 7.98 -2.96
C PHE A 58 -1.21 8.24 -3.00
N LEU A 59 -1.93 7.75 -2.00
CA LEU A 59 -3.36 8.00 -1.85
C LEU A 59 -3.64 9.47 -1.50
N ARG A 60 -4.93 9.80 -1.49
CA ARG A 60 -5.49 11.11 -1.14
C ARG A 60 -6.65 10.93 -0.16
N ASN A 61 -7.15 12.03 0.41
CA ASN A 61 -8.31 12.00 1.28
C ASN A 61 -9.53 11.38 0.58
N ASN A 62 -10.34 10.66 1.35
CA ASN A 62 -11.61 10.07 0.90
C ASN A 62 -11.45 9.07 -0.26
N ILE A 63 -10.29 8.42 -0.39
CA ILE A 63 -10.01 7.41 -1.42
C ILE A 63 -10.17 6.00 -0.86
N THR A 64 -10.93 5.18 -1.58
CA THR A 64 -10.88 3.72 -1.48
C THR A 64 -10.11 3.17 -2.68
N LEU A 65 -8.98 2.50 -2.44
CA LEU A 65 -8.30 1.68 -3.43
C LEU A 65 -8.89 0.26 -3.36
N TYR A 66 -9.72 -0.11 -4.33
CA TYR A 66 -10.40 -1.40 -4.36
C TYR A 66 -9.77 -2.33 -5.41
N LEU A 67 -9.21 -3.46 -4.96
CA LEU A 67 -8.64 -4.50 -5.81
C LEU A 67 -9.64 -5.64 -5.94
N ASP A 68 -10.23 -5.79 -7.13
CA ASP A 68 -11.16 -6.89 -7.38
C ASP A 68 -10.45 -8.25 -7.36
N ALA A 69 -11.22 -9.33 -7.28
CA ALA A 69 -10.67 -10.68 -7.37
C ALA A 69 -9.86 -10.84 -8.67
N GLY A 70 -8.62 -11.31 -8.53
CA GLY A 70 -7.68 -11.46 -9.65
C GLY A 70 -6.99 -10.17 -10.10
N ALA A 71 -7.25 -9.02 -9.46
CA ALA A 71 -6.40 -7.84 -9.61
C ALA A 71 -5.12 -8.04 -8.80
N VAL A 72 -3.97 -7.73 -9.41
CA VAL A 72 -2.65 -7.82 -8.76
C VAL A 72 -1.92 -6.51 -8.97
N ILE A 73 -1.61 -5.80 -7.90
CA ILE A 73 -0.60 -4.74 -7.92
C ILE A 73 0.77 -5.43 -7.85
N LEU A 74 1.61 -5.19 -8.84
CA LEU A 74 2.98 -5.67 -8.91
C LEU A 74 3.93 -4.52 -8.61
N GLY A 75 4.65 -4.59 -7.49
CA GLY A 75 5.71 -3.63 -7.19
C GLY A 75 6.83 -3.70 -8.21
N SER A 76 7.27 -2.55 -8.73
CA SER A 76 8.44 -2.47 -9.60
C SER A 76 9.68 -2.98 -8.89
N GLU A 77 10.58 -3.62 -9.63
CA GLU A 77 11.89 -4.06 -9.13
C GLU A 77 12.97 -2.99 -9.32
N ASN A 78 12.64 -1.87 -9.97
CA ASN A 78 13.54 -0.74 -10.17
C ASN A 78 13.45 0.23 -8.97
N PRO A 79 14.53 0.46 -8.21
CA PRO A 79 14.51 1.37 -7.07
C PRO A 79 14.11 2.81 -7.40
N GLU A 80 14.39 3.27 -8.63
CA GLU A 80 14.04 4.64 -9.08
C GLU A 80 12.53 4.87 -9.18
N ASP A 81 11.72 3.81 -9.22
CA ASP A 81 10.26 3.91 -9.20
C ASP A 81 9.70 4.17 -7.79
N TYR A 82 10.58 4.23 -6.77
CA TYR A 82 10.26 4.51 -5.38
C TYR A 82 10.99 5.78 -4.94
N PRO A 83 10.33 6.95 -4.97
CA PRO A 83 10.99 8.20 -4.60
C PRO A 83 11.49 8.15 -3.16
N VAL A 84 12.61 8.83 -2.90
CA VAL A 84 13.13 8.99 -1.55
C VAL A 84 12.24 9.98 -0.79
N ILE A 85 11.75 9.57 0.37
CA ILE A 85 10.92 10.37 1.27
C ILE A 85 11.53 10.41 2.66
N HIS A 86 11.30 11.51 3.37
CA HIS A 86 11.63 11.61 4.78
C HIS A 86 10.55 10.91 5.61
N SER A 87 10.88 9.79 6.25
CA SER A 87 9.92 8.94 6.97
C SER A 87 10.57 8.34 8.22
N ARG A 88 9.73 7.75 9.09
CA ARG A 88 10.22 7.04 10.27
C ARG A 88 10.58 5.61 9.91
N TRP A 89 11.79 5.17 10.24
CA TRP A 89 12.31 3.82 10.01
C TRP A 89 13.09 3.36 11.24
N GLU A 90 12.80 2.15 11.72
CA GLU A 90 13.36 1.59 12.96
C GLU A 90 13.34 2.59 14.13
N GLY A 91 12.22 3.29 14.28
CA GLY A 91 12.00 4.25 15.36
C GLY A 91 12.62 5.63 15.17
N MET A 92 13.38 5.88 14.09
CA MET A 92 14.04 7.17 13.81
C MET A 92 13.59 7.80 12.49
N TYR A 93 13.55 9.13 12.42
CA TYR A 93 13.31 9.85 11.17
C TYR A 93 14.58 9.86 10.30
N GLN A 94 14.45 9.40 9.05
CA GLN A 94 15.53 9.35 8.06
C GLN A 94 14.95 9.30 6.64
N ASP A 95 15.82 9.42 5.64
CA ASP A 95 15.42 9.27 4.25
C ASP A 95 15.29 7.79 3.88
N THR A 96 14.18 7.41 3.24
CA THR A 96 13.84 6.03 2.90
C THR A 96 13.20 5.96 1.51
N HIS A 97 13.28 4.82 0.83
CA HIS A 97 12.41 4.61 -0.34
C HIS A 97 10.95 4.64 0.10
N ALA A 98 10.11 5.34 -0.65
CA ALA A 98 8.68 5.43 -0.39
C ALA A 98 8.01 4.04 -0.42
N PRO A 99 6.92 3.84 0.34
CA PRO A 99 6.17 2.59 0.29
C PRO A 99 5.57 2.35 -1.10
N LEU A 100 5.24 1.10 -1.43
CA LEU A 100 4.52 0.79 -2.67
C LEU A 100 3.14 1.46 -2.68
N ILE A 101 2.38 1.35 -1.58
CA ILE A 101 1.15 2.11 -1.34
C ILE A 101 1.33 2.96 -0.09
N GLY A 102 1.15 4.27 -0.20
CA GLY A 102 1.22 5.12 0.98
C GLY A 102 0.50 6.45 0.89
N GLY A 103 0.78 7.31 1.86
CA GLY A 103 0.14 8.61 2.01
C GLY A 103 0.45 9.22 3.37
N ASP A 104 0.44 10.54 3.45
CA ASP A 104 0.78 11.30 4.64
C ASP A 104 -0.28 12.38 4.90
N HIS A 105 -0.63 12.59 6.18
CA HIS A 105 -1.65 13.55 6.63
C HIS A 105 -3.03 13.37 5.95
N LEU A 106 -3.47 12.13 5.78
CA LEU A 106 -4.73 11.81 5.11
C LEU A 106 -5.88 11.46 6.08
N HIS A 107 -7.11 11.52 5.60
CA HIS A 107 -8.28 10.98 6.28
C HIS A 107 -9.20 10.20 5.36
N ASN A 108 -9.91 9.23 5.96
CA ASN A 108 -10.89 8.37 5.29
C ASN A 108 -10.28 7.62 4.09
N ILE A 109 -9.24 6.85 4.36
CA ILE A 109 -8.54 6.07 3.33
C ILE A 109 -8.78 4.59 3.53
N SER A 110 -8.97 3.87 2.42
CA SER A 110 -9.21 2.42 2.46
C SER A 110 -8.41 1.70 1.38
N VAL A 111 -7.82 0.54 1.71
CA VAL A 111 -7.25 -0.42 0.75
C VAL A 111 -8.00 -1.73 0.92
N THR A 112 -8.87 -2.07 -0.02
CA THR A 112 -9.86 -3.14 0.16
C THR A 112 -10.00 -4.04 -1.06
N GLY A 113 -10.74 -5.13 -0.91
CA GLY A 113 -11.11 -6.03 -1.98
C GLY A 113 -10.60 -7.45 -1.75
N ARG A 114 -10.44 -8.23 -2.83
CA ARG A 114 -9.95 -9.62 -2.79
C ARG A 114 -8.78 -9.86 -3.74
N GLY A 115 -8.17 -8.78 -4.25
CA GLY A 115 -6.96 -8.84 -5.05
C GLY A 115 -5.69 -8.94 -4.20
N THR A 116 -4.56 -8.93 -4.89
CA THR A 116 -3.23 -9.14 -4.32
C THR A 116 -2.36 -7.90 -4.49
N ILE A 117 -1.58 -7.56 -3.48
CA ILE A 117 -0.47 -6.61 -3.54
C ILE A 117 0.82 -7.42 -3.39
N ASN A 118 1.59 -7.53 -4.47
CA ASN A 118 2.83 -8.29 -4.52
C ASN A 118 4.01 -7.34 -4.61
N GLY A 119 4.80 -7.25 -3.55
CA GLY A 119 5.93 -6.32 -3.46
C GLY A 119 7.17 -6.73 -4.25
N ARG A 120 7.23 -7.96 -4.77
CA ARG A 120 8.40 -8.52 -5.46
C ARG A 120 9.72 -8.29 -4.70
N GLY A 121 9.67 -8.44 -3.39
CA GLY A 121 10.72 -8.06 -2.44
C GLY A 121 12.10 -8.70 -2.65
N SER A 122 12.21 -9.79 -3.41
CA SER A 122 13.47 -10.54 -3.58
C SER A 122 14.66 -9.67 -4.03
N VAL A 123 14.44 -8.72 -4.93
CA VAL A 123 15.50 -7.79 -5.39
C VAL A 123 15.97 -6.87 -4.25
N TRP A 124 15.07 -6.47 -3.37
CA TRP A 124 15.35 -5.63 -2.23
C TRP A 124 16.05 -6.38 -1.09
N TRP A 125 15.68 -7.64 -0.87
CA TRP A 125 16.33 -8.51 0.12
C TRP A 125 17.78 -8.77 -0.25
N LYS A 126 18.03 -9.11 -1.52
CA LYS A 126 19.37 -9.28 -2.08
C LYS A 126 20.18 -7.98 -1.95
N ALA A 127 19.62 -6.85 -2.36
CA ALA A 127 20.32 -5.56 -2.26
C ALA A 127 20.65 -5.16 -0.81
N LYS A 128 19.83 -5.54 0.17
CA LYS A 128 20.13 -5.38 1.61
C LYS A 128 21.29 -6.26 2.04
N GLU A 129 21.28 -7.53 1.68
CA GLU A 129 22.35 -8.48 2.01
C GLU A 129 23.70 -8.04 1.44
N GLU A 130 23.69 -7.57 0.19
CA GLU A 130 24.86 -7.05 -0.52
C GLU A 130 25.27 -5.63 -0.03
N LYS A 131 24.47 -4.98 0.81
CA LYS A 131 24.70 -3.63 1.36
C LYS A 131 24.89 -2.55 0.28
N ILE A 132 24.12 -2.63 -0.80
CA ILE A 132 24.20 -1.72 -1.95
C ILE A 132 23.09 -0.66 -1.98
N LEU A 133 22.20 -0.66 -1.01
CA LEU A 133 21.13 0.32 -0.90
C LEU A 133 21.62 1.60 -0.20
N ALA A 134 21.42 2.75 -0.83
CA ALA A 134 21.72 4.05 -0.23
C ALA A 134 20.70 4.45 0.86
N TYR A 135 19.47 3.95 0.75
CA TYR A 135 18.36 4.23 1.67
C TYR A 135 17.65 2.94 2.07
N PRO A 136 16.97 2.90 3.23
CA PRO A 136 16.13 1.77 3.62
C PRO A 136 15.13 1.35 2.55
N ARG A 137 14.84 0.04 2.52
CA ARG A 137 13.93 -0.61 1.56
C ARG A 137 12.51 -0.03 1.67
N PRO A 138 11.72 -0.06 0.59
CA PRO A 138 10.32 0.36 0.65
C PRO A 138 9.51 -0.59 1.53
N ARG A 139 8.46 -0.06 2.18
CA ARG A 139 7.42 -0.88 2.84
C ARG A 139 6.37 -1.26 1.81
N LEU A 140 5.57 -2.30 2.05
CA LEU A 140 4.50 -2.62 1.11
C LEU A 140 3.35 -1.61 1.22
N ILE A 141 2.83 -1.40 2.41
CA ILE A 141 1.78 -0.41 2.69
C ILE A 141 2.20 0.41 3.91
N SER A 142 2.27 1.74 3.77
CA SER A 142 2.58 2.62 4.90
C SER A 142 1.86 3.96 4.80
N PHE A 143 1.14 4.31 5.86
CA PHE A 143 0.41 5.56 5.99
C PHE A 143 0.92 6.32 7.21
N SER A 144 1.21 7.61 7.05
CA SER A 144 1.73 8.47 8.11
C SER A 144 0.73 9.55 8.50
N ASN A 145 0.57 9.82 9.79
CA ASN A 145 -0.27 10.92 10.29
C ASN A 145 -1.73 10.86 9.80
N CYS A 146 -2.26 9.66 9.54
CA CYS A 146 -3.59 9.48 8.94
C CYS A 146 -4.68 9.19 9.99
N THR A 147 -5.92 9.55 9.70
CA THR A 147 -7.10 9.23 10.52
C THR A 147 -8.14 8.45 9.73
N ASN A 148 -8.77 7.44 10.34
CA ASN A 148 -9.76 6.57 9.68
C ASN A 148 -9.12 5.81 8.51
N VAL A 149 -8.31 4.81 8.84
CA VAL A 149 -7.61 3.94 7.88
C VAL A 149 -8.25 2.56 7.92
N LEU A 150 -8.65 2.04 6.76
CA LEU A 150 -9.16 0.67 6.60
C LEU A 150 -8.26 -0.12 5.66
N ILE A 151 -7.81 -1.30 6.07
CA ILE A 151 -7.18 -2.28 5.18
C ILE A 151 -7.94 -3.60 5.34
N GLU A 152 -8.58 -4.08 4.27
CA GLU A 152 -9.54 -5.17 4.37
C GLU A 152 -9.48 -6.16 3.20
N GLY A 153 -9.47 -7.47 3.50
CA GLY A 153 -9.71 -8.55 2.54
C GLY A 153 -8.58 -8.85 1.54
N ILE A 154 -7.67 -7.90 1.31
CA ILE A 154 -6.57 -8.06 0.36
C ILE A 154 -5.57 -9.14 0.80
N THR A 155 -4.84 -9.66 -0.18
CA THR A 155 -3.67 -10.50 0.03
C THR A 155 -2.39 -9.69 -0.20
N ALA A 156 -1.47 -9.67 0.76
CA ALA A 156 -0.18 -9.00 0.69
C ALA A 156 0.94 -10.04 0.66
N ILE A 157 1.81 -10.00 -0.35
CA ILE A 157 2.90 -10.97 -0.51
C ILE A 157 4.23 -10.34 -0.91
N ASN A 158 5.32 -11.03 -0.57
CA ASN A 158 6.68 -10.69 -0.95
C ASN A 158 7.02 -9.22 -0.69
N SER A 159 6.71 -8.75 0.52
CA SER A 159 7.00 -7.38 0.92
C SER A 159 8.51 -7.10 0.86
N PRO A 160 8.96 -5.95 0.33
CA PRO A 160 10.37 -5.60 0.33
C PRO A 160 10.94 -5.41 1.74
N SER A 161 10.12 -5.01 2.72
CA SER A 161 10.43 -4.90 4.14
C SER A 161 9.15 -5.06 4.98
N TRP A 162 8.89 -4.23 5.99
CA TRP A 162 7.64 -4.26 6.77
C TRP A 162 6.42 -4.20 5.84
N THR A 163 5.45 -5.07 6.11
CA THR A 163 4.32 -5.26 5.18
C THR A 163 3.28 -4.15 5.36
N ILE A 164 2.76 -3.94 6.57
CA ILE A 164 1.76 -2.91 6.85
C ILE A 164 2.22 -2.07 8.03
N ASN A 165 2.70 -0.86 7.75
CA ASN A 165 3.29 0.03 8.76
C ASN A 165 2.57 1.38 8.82
N PRO A 166 1.45 1.49 9.56
CA PRO A 166 0.86 2.79 9.87
C PRO A 166 1.70 3.49 10.95
N VAL A 167 1.99 4.78 10.74
CA VAL A 167 2.83 5.60 11.61
C VAL A 167 2.03 6.81 12.08
N HIS A 168 1.92 7.03 13.39
CA HIS A 168 1.16 8.15 13.96
C HIS A 168 -0.31 8.21 13.49
N CYS A 169 -0.91 7.06 13.18
CA CYS A 169 -2.29 7.00 12.73
C CYS A 169 -3.29 6.87 13.88
N GLN A 170 -4.52 7.31 13.64
CA GLN A 170 -5.65 7.15 14.55
C GLN A 170 -6.80 6.41 13.86
N ASN A 171 -7.47 5.52 14.60
CA ASN A 171 -8.62 4.75 14.11
C ASN A 171 -8.24 3.93 12.89
N VAL A 172 -7.38 2.94 13.12
CA VAL A 172 -6.86 2.02 12.12
C VAL A 172 -7.57 0.69 12.26
N ASN A 173 -8.20 0.21 11.20
CA ASN A 173 -8.86 -1.09 11.16
C ASN A 173 -8.23 -1.95 10.07
N ILE A 174 -7.57 -3.03 10.48
CA ILE A 174 -6.95 -3.99 9.58
C ILE A 174 -7.64 -5.33 9.81
N ARG A 175 -8.38 -5.83 8.82
CA ARG A 175 -9.20 -7.03 9.03
C ARG A 175 -9.34 -7.95 7.83
N GLY A 176 -9.42 -9.25 8.07
CA GLY A 176 -9.69 -10.22 7.01
C GLY A 176 -8.59 -10.30 5.95
N ILE A 177 -7.40 -9.76 6.21
CA ILE A 177 -6.29 -9.76 5.25
C ILE A 177 -5.47 -11.04 5.36
N THR A 178 -4.77 -11.37 4.28
CA THR A 178 -3.78 -12.45 4.24
C THR A 178 -2.40 -11.85 3.98
N ILE A 179 -1.41 -12.13 4.82
CA ILE A 179 -0.01 -11.74 4.63
C ILE A 179 0.86 -12.99 4.51
N ILE A 180 1.59 -13.12 3.40
CA ILE A 180 2.51 -14.24 3.15
C ILE A 180 3.85 -13.71 2.63
N ASN A 181 4.87 -13.79 3.48
CA ASN A 181 6.27 -13.54 3.10
C ASN A 181 7.10 -14.81 3.37
N PRO A 182 8.16 -15.08 2.58
CA PRO A 182 9.06 -16.20 2.85
C PRO A 182 9.63 -16.18 4.27
N ALA A 183 9.85 -17.35 4.88
CA ALA A 183 10.37 -17.43 6.25
C ALA A 183 11.80 -16.86 6.40
N ASP A 184 12.54 -16.77 5.31
CA ASP A 184 13.89 -16.23 5.22
C ASP A 184 13.94 -14.79 4.69
N SER A 185 12.80 -14.15 4.40
CA SER A 185 12.80 -12.75 3.95
C SER A 185 13.03 -11.79 5.14
N PRO A 186 14.03 -10.88 5.06
CA PRO A 186 14.46 -10.11 6.22
C PRO A 186 13.56 -8.91 6.52
N ASN A 187 13.19 -8.70 7.79
CA ASN A 187 12.36 -7.57 8.25
C ASN A 187 11.05 -7.46 7.49
N THR A 188 10.39 -8.59 7.27
CA THR A 188 9.10 -8.67 6.56
C THR A 188 7.93 -8.85 7.52
N ASP A 189 7.99 -8.09 8.60
CA ASP A 189 7.01 -8.01 9.67
C ASP A 189 5.59 -7.85 9.07
N GLY A 190 4.60 -8.44 9.73
CA GLY A 190 3.23 -8.49 9.23
C GLY A 190 2.53 -7.14 9.36
N ILE A 191 2.27 -6.72 10.59
CA ILE A 191 1.59 -5.46 10.88
C ILE A 191 2.34 -4.73 12.00
N ASP A 192 2.74 -3.49 11.72
CA ASP A 192 3.65 -2.69 12.56
C ASP A 192 3.03 -1.33 12.90
N PRO A 193 2.04 -1.25 13.83
CA PRO A 193 1.43 0.02 14.20
C PRO A 193 2.39 0.86 15.04
N ASP A 194 3.05 1.81 14.39
CA ASP A 194 4.05 2.63 15.03
C ASP A 194 3.44 3.93 15.59
N SER A 195 3.42 4.07 16.91
CA SER A 195 2.90 5.26 17.60
C SER A 195 1.46 5.62 17.21
N CYS A 196 0.65 4.60 16.91
CA CYS A 196 -0.75 4.71 16.54
C CYS A 196 -1.67 4.67 17.77
N ARG A 197 -2.93 5.12 17.59
CA ARG A 197 -3.99 5.00 18.61
C ARG A 197 -5.29 4.45 18.03
N LEU A 198 -6.04 3.69 18.82
CA LEU A 198 -7.29 3.04 18.38
C LEU A 198 -7.08 2.13 17.16
N VAL A 199 -6.18 1.15 17.33
CA VAL A 199 -5.87 0.16 16.30
C VAL A 199 -6.66 -1.11 16.58
N ARG A 200 -7.34 -1.64 15.56
CA ARG A 200 -7.99 -2.96 15.60
C ARG A 200 -7.42 -3.83 14.49
N ILE A 201 -6.92 -4.99 14.88
CA ILE A 201 -6.46 -6.05 13.98
C ILE A 201 -7.34 -7.28 14.26
N SER A 202 -8.05 -7.80 13.26
CA SER A 202 -8.90 -8.99 13.45
C SER A 202 -9.04 -9.86 12.20
N ASP A 203 -9.23 -11.16 12.39
CA ASP A 203 -9.56 -12.10 11.30
C ASP A 203 -8.47 -12.21 10.21
N CYS A 204 -7.21 -11.90 10.56
CA CYS A 204 -6.08 -11.93 9.63
C CYS A 204 -5.39 -13.30 9.63
N TYR A 205 -4.85 -13.70 8.48
CA TYR A 205 -3.86 -14.78 8.36
C TYR A 205 -2.48 -14.17 8.09
N ILE A 206 -1.48 -14.48 8.93
CA ILE A 206 -0.14 -13.90 8.83
C ILE A 206 0.89 -15.03 8.90
N SER A 207 1.71 -15.15 7.86
CA SER A 207 2.86 -16.06 7.77
C SER A 207 4.02 -15.30 7.16
N VAL A 208 5.02 -14.94 7.96
CA VAL A 208 6.08 -14.02 7.56
C VAL A 208 7.45 -14.46 8.08
N GLY A 209 8.52 -13.87 7.54
CA GLY A 209 9.91 -14.14 7.95
C GLY A 209 10.39 -13.39 9.19
N ASP A 210 9.53 -12.57 9.81
CA ASP A 210 9.86 -11.76 10.99
C ASP A 210 8.64 -11.73 11.95
N ASP A 211 8.45 -10.68 12.73
CA ASP A 211 7.32 -10.56 13.64
C ASP A 211 5.95 -10.52 12.93
N CYS A 212 4.97 -11.28 13.41
CA CYS A 212 3.62 -11.25 12.84
C CYS A 212 2.92 -9.90 13.12
N ILE A 213 3.05 -9.39 14.34
CA ILE A 213 2.58 -8.08 14.79
C ILE A 213 3.64 -7.55 15.78
N ALA A 214 4.15 -6.34 15.55
CA ALA A 214 5.17 -5.69 16.37
C ALA A 214 4.67 -4.40 17.05
#